data_AF-A0A6A7RSM8-F1
#
_entry.id   AF-A0A6A7RSM8-F1
#
_cell.length_a   1.000
_cell.length_b   1.000
_cell.length_c   1.000
_cell.angle_alpha   90.00
_cell.angle_beta   90.00
_cell.angle_gamma   90.00
#
_symmetry.space_group_name_H-M   'P 1'
#
loop_
_entity.id
_entity.type
_entity.pdbx_description
1 polymer ?
#
loop_
_entity_poly.entity_id
_entity_poly.type
_entity_poly.pdbx_seq_one_letter_code
_entity_poly.pdbx_strand_id
1 'polypeptide(L)'
;MQQIFLYGDSLSWGIIPETRRRLSFDERWPGVMETALNSAGRRVRVIEDCLNGRRTVWDDPFKPGRKGIDGLAQRIESHSPLALVIMMLGSNDFQSMHPHNAWHSAQGLGALVNAIRQAPIEPDMPVAPILLVAPPPQQEPRGTIAPKFVGGDRKCIGHAAACREVADTLGCHYFDAGTVAAVSQIDGVHLDADQHARLGAALAKVVDGLLLEALTGVLPG
;
A
#
# COMPACT_ATOMS: atom_id res chain seq x y z
N MET A 1 -0.85 -20.50 -9.99
CA MET A 1 -1.59 -19.36 -9.37
C MET A 1 -0.52 -18.44 -8.83
N GLN A 2 -0.45 -17.20 -9.32
CA GLN A 2 0.49 -16.18 -8.85
C GLN A 2 -0.12 -15.51 -7.61
N GLN A 3 0.52 -15.64 -6.46
CA GLN A 3 0.06 -15.03 -5.23
C GLN A 3 0.66 -13.63 -5.09
N ILE A 4 -0.18 -12.64 -4.84
CA ILE A 4 0.24 -11.26 -4.60
C ILE A 4 -0.11 -10.91 -3.17
N PHE A 5 0.88 -10.55 -2.36
CA PHE A 5 0.65 -10.10 -1.00
C PHE A 5 0.50 -8.58 -0.98
N LEU A 6 -0.66 -8.09 -0.55
CA LEU A 6 -0.94 -6.67 -0.41
C LEU A 6 -0.87 -6.28 1.07
N TYR A 7 0.12 -5.45 1.41
CA TYR A 7 0.28 -4.89 2.74
C TYR A 7 -0.14 -3.41 2.76
N GLY A 8 -1.23 -3.10 3.45
CA GLY A 8 -1.81 -1.76 3.41
C GLY A 8 -2.57 -1.33 4.65
N ASP A 9 -3.21 -0.17 4.56
CA ASP A 9 -4.06 0.41 5.61
C ASP A 9 -5.53 0.52 5.19
N SER A 10 -6.25 1.54 5.68
CA SER A 10 -7.67 1.76 5.36
C SER A 10 -7.93 2.09 3.88
N LEU A 11 -6.95 2.67 3.17
CA LEU A 11 -7.05 2.95 1.74
C LEU A 11 -7.11 1.67 0.90
N SER A 12 -6.52 0.59 1.41
CA SER A 12 -6.54 -0.73 0.77
C SER A 12 -7.61 -1.65 1.35
N TRP A 13 -7.91 -1.51 2.65
CA TRP A 13 -9.02 -2.23 3.26
C TRP A 13 -10.36 -1.82 2.64
N GLY A 14 -10.49 -0.55 2.21
CA GLY A 14 -11.67 -0.03 1.54
C GLY A 14 -12.71 0.48 2.52
N ILE A 15 -12.31 1.36 3.45
CA ILE A 15 -13.27 2.01 4.34
C ILE A 15 -14.10 3.02 3.55
N ILE A 16 -15.41 3.00 3.73
CA ILE A 16 -16.30 3.99 3.13
C ILE A 16 -16.21 5.29 3.96
N PRO A 17 -15.87 6.45 3.35
CA PRO A 17 -15.68 7.73 4.06
C PRO A 17 -16.80 8.07 5.04
N GLU A 18 -16.45 8.64 6.20
CA GLU A 18 -17.35 8.95 7.32
C GLU A 18 -18.17 7.78 7.89
N THR A 19 -17.87 6.55 7.46
CA THR A 19 -18.49 5.36 8.03
C THR A 19 -17.44 4.44 8.68
N ARG A 20 -17.93 3.33 9.23
CA ARG A 20 -17.10 2.21 9.70
C ARG A 20 -17.28 0.97 8.83
N ARG A 21 -17.94 1.12 7.68
CA ARG A 21 -18.24 0.04 6.75
C ARG A 21 -17.10 -0.15 5.76
N ARG A 22 -17.07 -1.35 5.18
CA ARG A 22 -16.11 -1.78 4.18
C ARG A 22 -16.81 -1.87 2.83
N LEU A 23 -16.16 -1.40 1.77
CA LEU A 23 -16.52 -1.72 0.39
C LEU A 23 -16.50 -3.23 0.17
N SER A 24 -17.36 -3.72 -0.73
CA SER A 24 -17.34 -5.12 -1.13
C SER A 24 -16.00 -5.49 -1.79
N PHE A 25 -15.79 -6.78 -2.07
CA PHE A 25 -14.55 -7.23 -2.71
C PHE A 25 -14.35 -6.61 -4.10
N ASP A 26 -15.40 -6.62 -4.90
CA ASP A 26 -15.44 -6.10 -6.27
C ASP A 26 -15.41 -4.57 -6.35
N GLU A 27 -15.72 -3.87 -5.26
CA GLU A 27 -15.65 -2.40 -5.20
C GLU A 27 -14.28 -1.88 -4.75
N ARG A 28 -13.59 -2.59 -3.85
CA ARG A 28 -12.29 -2.13 -3.36
C ARG A 28 -11.17 -2.42 -4.35
N TRP A 29 -10.25 -1.48 -4.48
CA TRP A 29 -9.17 -1.51 -5.48
C TRP A 29 -8.40 -2.85 -5.58
N PRO A 30 -8.13 -3.61 -4.48
CA PRO A 30 -7.45 -4.90 -4.61
C PRO A 30 -8.27 -5.94 -5.36
N GLY A 31 -9.59 -6.00 -5.10
CA GLY A 31 -10.48 -6.94 -5.79
C GLY A 31 -10.81 -6.51 -7.21
N VAL A 32 -10.87 -5.19 -7.48
CA VAL A 32 -10.92 -4.65 -8.85
C VAL A 32 -9.68 -5.10 -9.64
N MET A 33 -8.49 -4.96 -9.06
CA MET A 33 -7.24 -5.40 -9.66
C MET A 33 -7.20 -6.91 -9.91
N GLU A 34 -7.55 -7.72 -8.88
CA GLU A 34 -7.59 -9.19 -9.00
C GLU A 34 -8.55 -9.63 -10.11
N THR A 35 -9.74 -9.03 -10.17
CA THR A 35 -10.77 -9.35 -11.17
C THR A 35 -10.30 -8.99 -12.57
N ALA A 36 -9.69 -7.82 -12.74
CA ALA A 36 -9.16 -7.38 -14.03
C ALA A 36 -8.04 -8.30 -14.55
N LEU A 37 -7.09 -8.66 -13.68
CA LEU A 37 -5.99 -9.57 -14.04
C LEU A 37 -6.51 -10.96 -14.43
N ASN A 38 -7.43 -11.53 -13.63
CA ASN A 38 -8.00 -12.84 -13.93
C ASN A 38 -8.86 -12.83 -15.20
N SER A 39 -9.61 -11.75 -15.44
CA SER A 39 -10.39 -11.58 -16.69
C SER A 39 -9.51 -11.46 -17.93
N ALA A 40 -8.28 -10.94 -17.77
CA ALA A 40 -7.26 -10.90 -18.81
C ALA A 40 -6.51 -12.24 -19.01
N GLY A 41 -6.95 -13.32 -18.34
CA GLY A 41 -6.39 -14.66 -18.48
C GLY A 41 -5.21 -14.96 -17.56
N ARG A 42 -4.86 -14.06 -16.62
CA ARG A 42 -3.95 -14.41 -15.54
C ARG A 42 -4.62 -15.36 -14.55
N ARG A 43 -3.80 -16.06 -13.78
CA ARG A 43 -4.27 -16.88 -12.65
C ARG A 43 -3.68 -16.31 -11.38
N VAL A 44 -4.28 -15.22 -10.89
CA VAL A 44 -3.78 -14.41 -9.76
C VAL A 44 -4.71 -14.53 -8.55
N ARG A 45 -4.11 -14.54 -7.36
CA ARG A 45 -4.82 -14.37 -6.09
C ARG A 45 -4.16 -13.27 -5.26
N VAL A 46 -4.94 -12.27 -4.85
CA VAL A 46 -4.46 -11.21 -3.95
C VAL A 46 -4.79 -11.60 -2.50
N ILE A 47 -3.77 -11.57 -1.66
CA ILE A 47 -3.87 -11.76 -0.22
C ILE A 47 -3.86 -10.37 0.42
N GLU A 48 -5.01 -9.92 0.89
CA GLU A 48 -5.18 -8.61 1.50
C GLU A 48 -4.83 -8.65 3.00
N ASP A 49 -3.64 -8.18 3.38
CA ASP A 49 -3.33 -7.81 4.76
C ASP A 49 -3.41 -6.28 4.88
N CYS A 50 -4.63 -5.79 5.00
CA CYS A 50 -4.94 -4.36 5.05
C CYS A 50 -5.59 -3.99 6.38
N LEU A 51 -4.94 -3.11 7.16
CA LEU A 51 -5.35 -2.82 8.53
C LEU A 51 -5.61 -1.33 8.74
N ASN A 52 -6.85 -0.95 9.02
CA ASN A 52 -7.24 0.45 9.25
C ASN A 52 -6.37 1.10 10.35
N GLY A 53 -5.69 2.18 9.98
CA GLY A 53 -4.79 2.93 10.87
C GLY A 53 -3.35 2.41 10.91
N ARG A 54 -2.99 1.39 10.12
CA ARG A 54 -1.62 0.89 10.04
C ARG A 54 -0.70 1.99 9.55
N ARG A 55 0.39 2.17 10.29
CA ARG A 55 1.53 3.03 9.97
C ARG A 55 2.67 2.20 9.44
N THR A 56 3.74 2.84 9.00
CA THR A 56 4.96 2.15 8.58
C THR A 56 5.65 1.47 9.77
N VAL A 57 6.42 2.21 10.56
CA VAL A 57 7.23 1.69 11.69
C VAL A 57 6.83 2.28 13.03
N TRP A 58 5.76 3.08 13.06
CA TRP A 58 5.41 3.89 14.22
C TRP A 58 4.29 3.30 15.06
N ASP A 59 4.44 3.36 16.38
CA ASP A 59 3.43 2.96 17.36
C ASP A 59 2.24 3.93 17.42
N ASP A 60 1.07 3.42 17.82
CA ASP A 60 -0.11 4.25 18.11
C ASP A 60 -0.24 4.31 19.63
N PRO A 61 -0.16 5.49 20.26
CA PRO A 61 -0.41 5.58 21.70
C PRO A 61 -1.86 5.28 22.08
N PHE A 62 -2.81 5.27 21.13
CA PHE A 62 -4.24 5.06 21.40
C PHE A 62 -4.78 3.73 20.86
N LYS A 63 -4.12 3.12 19.88
CA LYS A 63 -4.59 1.88 19.24
C LYS A 63 -3.46 0.86 18.98
N PRO A 64 -3.23 -0.10 19.89
CA PRO A 64 -2.13 -1.05 19.75
C PRO A 64 -2.22 -1.90 18.45
N GLY A 65 -1.08 -2.41 18.01
CA GLY A 65 -0.96 -3.25 16.82
C GLY A 65 -1.11 -2.49 15.49
N ARG A 66 -0.68 -1.22 15.45
CA ARG A 66 -0.72 -0.38 14.24
C ARG A 66 0.64 -0.07 13.64
N LYS A 67 1.71 -0.47 14.33
CA LYS A 67 3.06 -0.46 13.80
C LYS A 67 3.22 -1.55 12.76
N GLY A 68 3.37 -1.17 11.50
CA GLY A 68 3.34 -2.08 10.35
C GLY A 68 4.51 -3.05 10.27
N ILE A 69 5.68 -2.71 10.82
CA ILE A 69 6.83 -3.62 10.81
C ILE A 69 6.63 -4.84 11.72
N ASP A 70 5.77 -4.72 12.73
CA ASP A 70 5.57 -5.77 13.72
C ASP A 70 4.90 -7.00 13.11
N GLY A 71 5.65 -8.09 13.06
CA GLY A 71 5.22 -9.36 12.51
C GLY A 71 5.22 -9.42 10.97
N LEU A 72 5.79 -8.43 10.27
CA LEU A 72 5.76 -8.41 8.79
C LEU A 72 6.53 -9.59 8.19
N ALA A 73 7.72 -9.88 8.71
CA ALA A 73 8.54 -11.00 8.23
C ALA A 73 7.81 -12.35 8.33
N GLN A 74 7.14 -12.62 9.45
CA GLN A 74 6.35 -13.84 9.67
C GLN A 74 5.18 -13.96 8.68
N ARG A 75 4.55 -12.84 8.32
CA ARG A 75 3.47 -12.84 7.32
C ARG A 75 4.02 -13.17 5.93
N ILE A 76 5.16 -12.60 5.56
CA ILE A 76 5.83 -12.91 4.30
C ILE A 76 6.20 -14.39 4.24
N GLU A 77 6.80 -14.92 5.31
CA GLU A 77 7.12 -16.34 5.44
C GLU A 77 5.86 -17.23 5.26
N SER A 78 4.79 -16.94 6.01
CA SER A 78 3.55 -17.76 5.97
C SER A 78 2.81 -17.76 4.62
N HIS A 79 3.05 -16.75 3.79
CA HIS A 79 2.40 -16.59 2.49
C HIS A 79 3.32 -16.87 1.31
N SER A 80 4.60 -17.17 1.55
CA SER A 80 5.54 -17.53 0.50
C SER A 80 5.26 -18.93 -0.06
N PRO A 81 5.52 -19.19 -1.36
CA PRO A 81 6.14 -18.28 -2.34
C PRO A 81 5.16 -17.25 -2.91
N LEU A 82 5.63 -16.01 -3.04
CA LEU A 82 4.88 -14.87 -3.58
C LEU A 82 5.43 -14.46 -4.95
N ALA A 83 4.54 -14.05 -5.85
CA ALA A 83 4.92 -13.49 -7.16
C ALA A 83 5.21 -11.99 -7.09
N LEU A 84 4.59 -11.28 -6.13
CA LEU A 84 4.75 -9.84 -5.92
C LEU A 84 4.30 -9.48 -4.50
N VAL A 85 5.00 -8.54 -3.86
CA VAL A 85 4.51 -7.83 -2.67
C VAL A 85 4.18 -6.40 -3.05
N ILE A 86 2.97 -5.95 -2.74
CA ILE A 86 2.53 -4.56 -2.94
C ILE A 86 2.40 -3.89 -1.58
N MET A 87 3.01 -2.71 -1.41
CA MET A 87 2.86 -1.90 -0.21
C MET A 87 2.25 -0.55 -0.54
N MET A 88 1.11 -0.23 0.10
CA MET A 88 0.53 1.12 0.09
C MET A 88 0.28 1.56 1.54
N LEU A 89 1.25 2.27 2.10
CA LEU A 89 1.26 2.78 3.47
C LEU A 89 1.85 4.19 3.51
N GLY A 90 1.74 4.84 4.68
CA GLY A 90 2.35 6.14 4.97
C GLY A 90 1.32 7.21 5.34
N SER A 91 0.07 7.09 4.87
CA SER A 91 -1.02 8.04 5.19
C SER A 91 -1.22 8.21 6.70
N ASN A 92 -1.16 7.12 7.47
CA ASN A 92 -1.36 7.18 8.91
C ASN A 92 -0.15 7.73 9.68
N ASP A 93 1.03 7.82 9.06
CA ASP A 93 2.22 8.39 9.70
C ASP A 93 2.03 9.91 9.94
N PHE A 94 1.15 10.54 9.17
CA PHE A 94 0.84 11.97 9.25
C PHE A 94 -0.25 12.35 10.26
N GLN A 95 -0.79 11.39 11.02
CA GLN A 95 -1.77 11.68 12.06
C GLN A 95 -1.25 12.76 13.04
N SER A 96 -2.17 13.55 13.57
CA SER A 96 -1.88 14.81 14.28
C SER A 96 -0.95 14.64 15.48
N MET A 97 -1.07 13.52 16.19
CA MET A 97 -0.23 13.14 17.33
C MET A 97 1.23 12.83 16.99
N HIS A 98 1.58 12.68 15.71
CA HIS A 98 2.93 12.32 15.28
C HIS A 98 3.65 13.51 14.61
N PRO A 99 4.94 13.74 14.90
CA PRO A 99 5.71 14.83 14.29
C PRO A 99 6.34 14.44 12.94
N HIS A 100 5.83 13.39 12.28
CA HIS A 100 6.43 12.84 11.05
C HIS A 100 6.07 13.65 9.81
N ASN A 101 6.95 13.61 8.81
CA ASN A 101 6.78 14.26 7.51
C ASN A 101 7.00 13.22 6.40
N ALA A 102 6.83 13.64 5.14
CA ALA A 102 7.02 12.80 3.95
C ALA A 102 8.30 11.95 3.98
N TRP A 103 9.44 12.54 4.34
CA TRP A 103 10.72 11.83 4.42
C TRP A 103 10.69 10.74 5.50
N HIS A 104 10.23 11.06 6.72
CA HIS A 104 10.11 10.07 7.80
C HIS A 104 9.23 8.88 7.41
N SER A 105 8.11 9.13 6.73
CA SER A 105 7.21 8.06 6.28
C SER A 105 7.86 7.17 5.22
N ALA A 106 8.55 7.78 4.25
CA ALA A 106 9.30 7.04 3.24
C ALA A 106 10.42 6.18 3.83
N GLN A 107 11.17 6.67 4.83
CA GLN A 107 12.16 5.84 5.54
C GLN A 107 11.51 4.65 6.26
N GLY A 108 10.30 4.85 6.81
CA GLY A 108 9.49 3.77 7.35
C GLY A 108 9.17 2.70 6.30
N LEU A 109 8.81 3.07 5.07
CA LEU A 109 8.62 2.13 3.97
C LEU A 109 9.91 1.38 3.63
N GLY A 110 11.06 2.06 3.64
CA GLY A 110 12.37 1.41 3.44
C GLY A 110 12.68 0.34 4.49
N ALA A 111 12.32 0.58 5.75
CA ALA A 111 12.44 -0.43 6.80
C ALA A 111 11.51 -1.63 6.56
N LEU A 112 10.29 -1.42 6.04
CA LEU A 112 9.39 -2.52 5.67
C LEU A 112 9.94 -3.34 4.49
N VAL A 113 10.52 -2.69 3.48
CA VAL A 113 11.20 -3.37 2.36
C VAL A 113 12.29 -4.30 2.87
N ASN A 114 13.14 -3.81 3.77
CA ASN A 114 14.21 -4.62 4.35
C ASN A 114 13.65 -5.79 5.17
N ALA A 115 12.60 -5.57 5.97
CA ALA A 115 11.94 -6.63 6.73
C ALA A 115 11.33 -7.72 5.82
N ILE A 116 10.77 -7.36 4.65
CA ILE A 116 10.27 -8.32 3.67
C ILE A 116 11.42 -9.15 3.09
N ARG A 117 12.52 -8.50 2.70
CA ARG A 117 13.68 -9.19 2.10
C ARG A 117 14.45 -10.08 3.07
N GLN A 118 14.39 -9.75 4.36
CA GLN A 118 15.01 -10.51 5.44
C GLN A 118 14.06 -11.54 6.07
N ALA A 119 12.83 -11.65 5.55
CA ALA A 119 11.90 -12.67 6.02
C ALA A 119 12.55 -14.06 5.87
N PRO A 120 12.46 -14.93 6.89
CA PRO A 120 13.12 -16.23 6.89
C PRO A 120 12.32 -17.24 6.04
N ILE A 121 12.13 -16.94 4.75
CA ILE A 121 11.53 -17.89 3.80
C ILE A 121 12.45 -19.11 3.64
N GLU A 122 11.87 -20.25 3.26
CA GLU A 122 12.62 -21.50 3.12
C GLU A 122 13.80 -21.36 2.15
N PRO A 123 14.90 -22.11 2.37
CA PRO A 123 16.02 -22.15 1.44
C PRO A 123 15.57 -22.37 -0.01
N ASP A 124 16.24 -21.70 -0.95
CA ASP A 124 15.96 -21.72 -2.39
C ASP A 124 14.62 -21.10 -2.83
N MET A 125 13.79 -20.58 -1.92
CA MET A 125 12.64 -19.76 -2.32
C MET A 125 13.09 -18.36 -2.78
N PRO A 126 12.60 -17.87 -3.93
CA PRO A 126 12.91 -16.51 -4.36
C PRO A 126 12.20 -15.48 -3.48
N VAL A 127 12.92 -14.44 -3.09
CA VAL A 127 12.31 -13.24 -2.50
C VAL A 127 11.50 -12.53 -3.59
N ALA A 128 10.22 -12.31 -3.34
CA ALA A 128 9.33 -11.68 -4.30
C ALA A 128 9.76 -10.24 -4.64
N PRO A 129 9.57 -9.77 -5.89
CA PRO A 129 9.69 -8.35 -6.21
C PRO A 129 8.71 -7.53 -5.36
N ILE A 130 9.06 -6.27 -5.13
CA ILE A 130 8.28 -5.35 -4.28
C ILE A 130 7.85 -4.15 -5.11
N LEU A 131 6.56 -3.84 -5.08
CA LEU A 131 5.97 -2.62 -5.61
C LEU A 131 5.60 -1.68 -4.46
N LEU A 132 6.28 -0.54 -4.39
CA LEU A 132 5.91 0.57 -3.52
C LEU A 132 4.88 1.46 -4.20
N VAL A 133 3.72 1.60 -3.58
CA VAL A 133 2.65 2.48 -4.03
C VAL A 133 2.59 3.67 -3.07
N ALA A 134 2.94 4.87 -3.56
CA ALA A 134 2.71 6.08 -2.81
C ALA A 134 1.18 6.33 -2.75
N PRO A 135 0.57 6.48 -1.56
CA PRO A 135 -0.85 6.76 -1.45
C PRO A 135 -1.16 8.16 -2.01
N PRO A 136 -2.40 8.41 -2.50
CA PRO A 136 -2.81 9.76 -2.90
C PRO A 136 -2.59 10.76 -1.75
N PRO A 137 -2.14 11.99 -2.03
CA PRO A 137 -1.89 12.98 -0.99
C PRO A 137 -3.17 13.29 -0.22
N GLN A 138 -3.05 13.40 1.10
CA GLN A 138 -4.14 13.84 1.96
C GLN A 138 -4.53 15.27 1.59
N GLN A 139 -5.81 15.57 1.70
CA GLN A 139 -6.33 16.92 1.60
C GLN A 139 -6.70 17.44 2.98
N GLU A 140 -7.21 18.67 3.04
CA GLU A 140 -7.70 19.24 4.29
C GLU A 140 -8.68 18.26 4.95
N PRO A 141 -8.37 17.77 6.16
CA PRO A 141 -9.12 16.68 6.75
C PRO A 141 -10.47 17.19 7.27
N ARG A 142 -11.52 16.43 7.02
CA ARG A 142 -12.92 16.79 7.30
C ARG A 142 -13.64 15.69 8.07
N GLY A 143 -14.86 15.98 8.51
CA GLY A 143 -15.71 15.02 9.20
C GLY A 143 -15.16 14.56 10.55
N THR A 144 -15.60 13.38 11.00
CA THR A 144 -15.27 12.81 12.30
C THR A 144 -13.78 12.52 12.50
N ILE A 145 -13.03 12.31 11.42
CA ILE A 145 -11.59 12.02 11.48
C ILE A 145 -10.72 13.28 11.46
N ALA A 146 -11.30 14.47 11.25
CA ALA A 146 -10.54 15.70 11.10
C ALA A 146 -9.52 15.94 12.23
N PRO A 147 -9.87 15.84 13.53
CA PRO A 147 -8.91 16.04 14.62
C PRO A 147 -7.71 15.09 14.56
N LYS A 148 -7.92 13.88 14.04
CA LYS A 148 -6.89 12.84 13.93
C LYS A 148 -5.88 13.14 12.84
N PHE A 149 -6.25 13.89 11.81
CA PHE A 149 -5.39 14.14 10.64
C PHE A 149 -5.05 15.63 10.46
N VAL A 150 -5.35 16.50 11.43
CA VAL A 150 -4.96 17.92 11.37
C VAL A 150 -3.48 18.07 11.00
N GLY A 151 -3.23 18.83 9.93
CA GLY A 151 -1.90 19.09 9.37
C GLY A 151 -1.33 17.97 8.49
N GLY A 152 -2.08 16.87 8.28
CA GLY A 152 -1.67 15.75 7.44
C GLY A 152 -1.46 16.14 5.98
N ASP A 153 -2.33 17.01 5.46
CA ASP A 153 -2.25 17.67 4.15
C ASP A 153 -0.90 18.38 3.92
N ARG A 154 -0.33 18.97 4.97
CA ARG A 154 0.98 19.64 4.91
C ARG A 154 2.13 18.67 5.11
N LYS A 155 1.98 17.72 6.04
CA LYS A 155 3.02 16.72 6.36
C LYS A 155 3.30 15.78 5.20
N CYS A 156 2.30 15.49 4.36
CA CYS A 156 2.43 14.60 3.22
C CYS A 156 3.02 15.26 1.96
N ILE A 157 3.29 16.57 1.97
CA ILE A 157 3.90 17.26 0.81
C ILE A 157 5.26 16.62 0.50
N GLY A 158 5.43 16.21 -0.77
CA GLY A 158 6.64 15.52 -1.23
C GLY A 158 6.68 14.01 -0.93
N HIS A 159 5.63 13.42 -0.36
CA HIS A 159 5.61 12.00 -0.01
C HIS A 159 5.81 11.07 -1.21
N ALA A 160 5.16 11.36 -2.34
CA ALA A 160 5.34 10.58 -3.56
C ALA A 160 6.80 10.56 -4.03
N ALA A 161 7.45 11.72 -4.06
CA ALA A 161 8.86 11.84 -4.44
C ALA A 161 9.79 11.10 -3.46
N ALA A 162 9.57 11.24 -2.15
CA ALA A 162 10.35 10.53 -1.14
C ALA A 162 10.18 9.00 -1.23
N CYS A 163 8.96 8.51 -1.50
CA CYS A 163 8.71 7.09 -1.75
C CYS A 163 9.44 6.60 -3.00
N ARG A 164 9.47 7.40 -4.07
CA ARG A 164 10.20 7.09 -5.30
C ARG A 164 11.70 6.98 -5.05
N GLU A 165 12.28 7.91 -4.29
CA GLU A 165 13.69 7.88 -3.91
C GLU A 165 14.04 6.59 -3.14
N VAL A 166 13.19 6.18 -2.20
CA VAL A 166 13.36 4.91 -1.48
C VAL A 166 13.24 3.71 -2.41
N ALA A 167 12.26 3.71 -3.31
CA ALA A 167 12.08 2.63 -4.29
C ALA A 167 13.31 2.49 -5.20
N ASP A 168 13.78 3.61 -5.78
CA ASP A 168 14.97 3.63 -6.64
C ASP A 168 16.22 3.16 -5.86
N THR A 169 16.43 3.67 -4.65
CA THR A 169 17.58 3.32 -3.79
C THR A 169 17.61 1.84 -3.43
N LEU A 170 16.44 1.26 -3.15
CA LEU A 170 16.32 -0.14 -2.75
C LEU A 170 16.07 -1.07 -3.94
N GLY A 171 15.99 -0.57 -5.18
CA GLY A 171 15.65 -1.40 -6.35
C GLY A 171 14.28 -2.06 -6.25
N CYS A 172 13.25 -1.28 -5.87
CA CYS A 172 11.85 -1.69 -5.88
C CYS A 172 11.12 -1.03 -7.05
N HIS A 173 10.02 -1.65 -7.50
CA HIS A 173 9.11 -0.97 -8.42
C HIS A 173 8.35 0.12 -7.68
N TYR A 174 7.89 1.14 -8.42
CA TYR A 174 7.21 2.29 -7.87
C TYR A 174 5.95 2.65 -8.66
N PHE A 175 4.90 3.08 -7.96
CA PHE A 175 3.71 3.68 -8.55
C PHE A 175 3.18 4.82 -7.68
N ASP A 176 2.77 5.93 -8.29
CA ASP A 176 2.11 7.04 -7.60
C ASP A 176 0.60 6.95 -7.79
N ALA A 177 -0.12 6.54 -6.74
CA ALA A 177 -1.59 6.45 -6.79
C ALA A 177 -2.26 7.81 -6.95
N GLY A 178 -1.61 8.90 -6.55
CA GLY A 178 -2.10 10.27 -6.71
C GLY A 178 -2.25 10.71 -8.17
N THR A 179 -1.62 9.99 -9.11
CA THR A 179 -1.75 10.25 -10.55
C THR A 179 -3.07 9.74 -11.15
N VAL A 180 -3.78 8.83 -10.47
CA VAL A 180 -4.98 8.17 -10.99
C VAL A 180 -6.19 8.25 -10.05
N ALA A 181 -5.96 8.47 -8.76
CA ALA A 181 -6.98 8.53 -7.73
C ALA A 181 -6.73 9.71 -6.78
N ALA A 182 -7.80 10.25 -6.21
CA ALA A 182 -7.77 11.29 -5.19
C ALA A 182 -8.51 10.83 -3.94
N VAL A 183 -8.16 11.42 -2.80
CA VAL A 183 -8.92 11.25 -1.56
C VAL A 183 -10.29 11.94 -1.65
N SER A 184 -11.25 11.39 -0.93
CA SER A 184 -12.63 11.84 -0.87
C SER A 184 -12.71 13.26 -0.31
N GLN A 185 -13.59 14.07 -0.91
CA GLN A 185 -13.90 15.41 -0.40
C GLN A 185 -14.67 15.38 0.93
N ILE A 186 -15.21 14.21 1.30
CA ILE A 186 -16.00 14.01 2.52
C ILE A 186 -15.12 14.10 3.76
N ASP A 187 -13.97 13.42 3.75
CA ASP A 187 -13.08 13.33 4.92
C ASP A 187 -11.62 13.73 4.66
N GLY A 188 -11.23 13.93 3.40
CA GLY A 188 -9.89 14.37 3.00
C GLY A 188 -8.80 13.30 3.14
N VAL A 189 -9.17 12.05 3.45
CA VAL A 189 -8.21 10.97 3.74
C VAL A 189 -8.51 9.69 2.97
N HIS A 190 -9.75 9.21 2.96
CA HIS A 190 -10.10 7.91 2.37
C HIS A 190 -10.48 8.03 0.89
N LEU A 191 -10.71 6.91 0.21
CA LEU A 191 -11.09 6.89 -1.21
C LEU A 191 -12.60 6.67 -1.35
N ASP A 192 -13.22 7.40 -2.29
CA ASP A 192 -14.57 7.07 -2.74
C ASP A 192 -14.55 5.79 -3.63
N ALA A 193 -15.70 5.15 -3.82
CA ALA A 193 -15.79 3.88 -4.56
C ALA A 193 -15.29 3.99 -6.02
N ASP A 194 -15.54 5.11 -6.68
CA ASP A 194 -15.04 5.34 -8.04
C ASP A 194 -13.51 5.53 -8.07
N GLN A 195 -12.92 6.08 -6.99
CA GLN A 195 -11.48 6.22 -6.85
C GLN A 195 -10.81 4.86 -6.62
N HIS A 196 -11.46 3.95 -5.89
CA HIS A 196 -11.02 2.55 -5.80
C HIS A 196 -11.04 1.84 -7.16
N ALA A 197 -12.09 2.05 -7.97
CA ALA A 197 -12.18 1.48 -9.31
C ALA A 197 -11.05 1.97 -10.23
N ARG A 198 -10.77 3.29 -10.22
CA ARG A 198 -9.66 3.89 -10.98
C ARG A 198 -8.30 3.34 -10.56
N LEU A 199 -8.03 3.29 -9.26
CA LEU A 199 -6.77 2.79 -8.72
C LEU A 199 -6.58 1.30 -9.05
N GLY A 200 -7.61 0.48 -8.86
CA GLY A 200 -7.56 -0.95 -9.15
C GLY A 200 -7.29 -1.24 -10.63
N ALA A 201 -7.95 -0.51 -11.54
CA ALA A 201 -7.74 -0.64 -12.97
C ALA A 201 -6.33 -0.19 -13.42
N ALA A 202 -5.79 0.86 -12.80
CA ALA A 202 -4.42 1.31 -13.07
C ALA A 202 -3.38 0.30 -12.57
N LEU A 203 -3.51 -0.16 -11.33
CA LEU A 203 -2.61 -1.15 -10.74
C LEU A 203 -2.68 -2.51 -11.44
N ALA A 204 -3.84 -2.90 -11.99
CA ALA A 204 -3.92 -4.11 -12.82
C ALA A 204 -2.96 -4.07 -14.01
N LYS A 205 -2.84 -2.92 -14.69
CA LYS A 205 -1.92 -2.77 -15.83
C LYS A 205 -0.46 -2.81 -15.38
N VAL A 206 -0.14 -2.13 -14.29
CA VAL A 206 1.23 -2.11 -13.73
C VAL A 206 1.64 -3.52 -13.33
N VAL A 207 0.81 -4.18 -12.53
CA VAL A 207 1.06 -5.53 -12.03
C VAL A 207 1.16 -6.54 -13.17
N ASP A 208 0.32 -6.44 -14.20
CA ASP A 208 0.40 -7.33 -15.37
C ASP A 208 1.78 -7.26 -16.06
N GLY A 209 2.33 -6.04 -16.21
CA GLY A 209 3.69 -5.83 -16.73
C GLY A 209 4.76 -6.47 -15.85
N LEU A 210 4.70 -6.25 -14.53
CA LEU A 210 5.67 -6.83 -13.58
C LEU A 210 5.64 -8.36 -13.55
N LEU A 211 4.45 -8.95 -13.65
CA LEU A 211 4.28 -10.41 -13.68
C LEU A 211 4.81 -11.03 -14.98
N LEU A 212 4.88 -10.27 -16.08
CA LEU A 212 5.51 -10.72 -17.33
C LEU A 212 7.04 -10.68 -17.24
N GLU A 213 7.61 -9.58 -16.72
CA GLU A 213 9.06 -9.42 -16.56
C GLU A 213 9.65 -10.58 -15.75
N ALA A 214 9.02 -10.93 -14.63
CA ALA A 214 9.42 -12.03 -13.76
C ALA A 214 9.43 -13.41 -14.47
N LEU A 215 8.57 -13.63 -15.46
CA LEU A 215 8.54 -14.87 -16.25
C LEU A 215 9.65 -14.91 -17.31
N THR A 216 10.08 -13.74 -17.80
CA THR A 216 11.08 -13.61 -18.87
C THR A 216 12.52 -13.50 -18.36
N GLY A 217 12.72 -13.32 -17.05
CA GLY A 217 14.05 -13.22 -16.43
C GLY A 217 14.80 -11.92 -16.77
N VAL A 218 14.10 -10.91 -17.29
CA VAL A 218 14.69 -9.61 -17.62
C VAL A 218 14.54 -8.70 -16.41
N LEU A 219 15.64 -8.41 -15.72
CA LEU A 219 15.69 -7.33 -14.73
C LEU A 219 15.71 -5.98 -15.46
N PRO A 220 15.06 -4.92 -14.93
CA PRO A 220 15.22 -3.58 -15.49
C PRO A 220 16.68 -3.13 -15.33
N GLY A 221 17.23 -2.55 -16.40
CA GLY A 221 18.51 -1.82 -16.37
C GLY A 221 18.36 -0.38 -15.89
#